data_AF-C9XYX0-F1
#
_entry.id   AF-C9XYX0-F1
#
_cell.length_a   1.000
_cell.length_b   1.000
_cell.length_c   1.000
_cell.angle_alpha   90.00
_cell.angle_beta   90.00
_cell.angle_gamma   90.00
#
_symmetry.space_group_name_H-M   'P 1'
#
loop_
_entity.id
_entity.type
_entity.pdbx_description
1 polymer ?
#
loop_
_entity_poly.entity_id
_entity_poly.type
_entity_poly.pdbx_seq_one_letter_code
_entity_poly.pdbx_strand_id
1 'polypeptide(L)'
;MDAISDVLYQVERGIMALAREGELRKKLRRFWFETLIDIQPGALPEALQCPLYQLRAHFSAPQARPLAAWPDEEIQELLKEILGFYHQLSEQVFRESTGNVR
;
A
#
# COMPACT_ATOMS: atom_id res chain seq x y z
N MET A 1 11.07 -8.57 15.44
CA MET A 1 9.98 -7.73 14.90
C MET A 1 9.25 -8.61 13.90
N ASP A 2 7.92 -8.62 13.95
CA ASP A 2 7.12 -9.49 13.10
C ASP A 2 7.10 -8.93 11.66
N ALA A 3 7.22 -9.80 10.65
CA ALA A 3 7.40 -9.40 9.26
C ALA A 3 6.24 -8.54 8.75
N ILE A 4 5.01 -8.85 9.17
CA ILE A 4 3.82 -8.06 8.83
C ILE A 4 3.78 -6.71 9.55
N SER A 5 4.33 -6.61 10.77
CA SER A 5 4.44 -5.35 11.52
C SER A 5 5.44 -4.40 10.87
N ASP A 6 6.54 -4.94 10.33
CA ASP A 6 7.51 -4.15 9.56
C ASP A 6 6.88 -3.60 8.27
N VAL A 7 6.07 -4.42 7.58
CA VAL A 7 5.32 -3.97 6.39
C VAL A 7 4.30 -2.88 6.76
N LEU A 8 3.56 -3.04 7.87
CA LEU A 8 2.63 -2.02 8.36
C LEU A 8 3.34 -0.69 8.60
N TYR A 9 4.46 -0.71 9.32
CA TYR A 9 5.25 0.48 9.59
C TYR A 9 5.72 1.18 8.29
N GLN A 10 6.20 0.41 7.30
CA GLN A 10 6.62 0.96 6.01
C GLN A 10 5.44 1.63 5.27
N VAL A 11 4.29 0.95 5.21
CA VAL A 11 3.06 1.47 4.58
C VAL A 11 2.58 2.74 5.27
N GLU A 12 2.56 2.78 6.60
CA GLU A 12 2.18 3.97 7.38
C GLU A 12 3.05 5.18 7.04
N ARG A 13 4.38 5.00 7.00
CA ARG A 13 5.27 6.12 6.63
C ARG A 13 5.01 6.60 5.21
N GLY A 14 4.75 5.68 4.29
CA GLY A 14 4.40 6.00 2.91
C GLY A 14 3.12 6.82 2.81
N ILE A 15 2.06 6.42 3.53
CA ILE A 15 0.78 7.15 3.59
C ILE A 15 0.97 8.54 4.22
N MET A 16 1.73 8.64 5.30
CA MET A 16 2.08 9.94 5.89
C MET A 16 2.80 10.85 4.90
N ALA A 17 3.67 10.30 4.05
CA ALA A 17 4.33 11.06 2.99
C ALA A 17 3.34 11.57 1.93
N LEU A 18 2.27 10.82 1.61
CA LEU A 18 1.21 11.26 0.69
C LEU A 18 0.43 12.46 1.24
N ALA A 19 0.22 12.53 2.56
CA ALA A 19 -0.55 13.60 3.22
C ALA A 19 0.22 14.93 3.35
N ARG A 20 1.55 14.93 3.19
CA ARG A 20 2.37 16.16 3.25
C ARG A 20 2.11 17.07 2.07
N GLU A 21 2.43 18.36 2.20
CA GLU A 21 2.34 19.31 1.09
C GLU A 21 3.17 18.89 -0.14
N GLY A 22 2.71 19.27 -1.33
CA GLY A 22 3.38 19.00 -2.60
C GLY A 22 2.55 18.19 -3.61
N GLU A 23 3.13 17.96 -4.78
CA GLU A 23 2.43 17.35 -5.93
C GLU A 23 2.10 15.87 -5.67
N LEU A 24 0.82 15.52 -5.73
CA LEU A 24 0.30 14.22 -5.33
C LEU A 24 0.78 13.08 -6.21
N ARG A 25 0.82 13.25 -7.53
CA ARG A 25 1.18 12.18 -8.47
C ARG A 25 2.66 11.79 -8.31
N LYS A 26 3.54 12.74 -8.02
CA LYS A 26 4.94 12.53 -7.67
C LYS A 26 5.06 11.77 -6.35
N LYS A 27 4.26 12.12 -5.34
CA LYS A 27 4.25 11.41 -4.06
C LYS A 27 3.74 9.97 -4.22
N LEU A 28 2.67 9.75 -4.99
CA LEU A 28 2.17 8.41 -5.33
C LEU A 28 3.23 7.56 -6.04
N ARG A 29 3.98 8.16 -6.97
CA ARG A 29 5.10 7.48 -7.64
C ARG A 29 6.21 7.10 -6.64
N ARG A 30 6.53 7.97 -5.69
CA ARG A 30 7.50 7.65 -4.63
C ARG A 30 6.99 6.55 -3.72
N PHE A 31 5.73 6.61 -3.29
CA PHE A 31 5.09 5.55 -2.50
C PHE A 31 5.17 4.19 -3.21
N TRP A 32 4.98 4.16 -4.53
CA TRP A 32 5.22 2.95 -5.31
C TRP A 32 6.66 2.43 -5.18
N PHE A 33 7.65 3.26 -5.51
CA PHE A 33 9.06 2.84 -5.58
C PHE A 33 9.73 2.61 -4.23
N GLU A 34 9.35 3.35 -3.20
CA GLU A 34 10.00 3.35 -1.87
C GLU A 34 9.24 2.49 -0.86
N THR A 35 8.06 1.98 -1.21
CA THR A 35 7.21 1.23 -0.27
C THR A 35 6.57 0.04 -0.95
N LEU A 36 5.66 0.25 -1.91
CA LEU A 36 4.85 -0.85 -2.44
C LEU A 36 5.67 -1.91 -3.17
N ILE A 37 6.71 -1.56 -3.92
CA ILE A 37 7.49 -2.54 -4.71
C ILE A 37 8.36 -3.46 -3.85
N ASP A 38 8.79 -3.00 -2.68
CA ASP A 38 9.74 -3.72 -1.83
C ASP A 38 9.07 -4.73 -0.88
N ILE A 39 7.75 -4.61 -0.66
CA ILE A 39 6.98 -5.54 0.19
C ILE A 39 7.03 -6.96 -0.39
N GLN A 40 7.73 -7.89 0.26
CA GLN A 40 7.72 -9.28 -0.22
C GLN A 40 6.32 -9.89 0.01
N PRO A 41 5.65 -10.47 -1.00
CA PRO A 41 4.32 -11.07 -0.79
C PRO A 41 4.31 -12.14 0.29
N GLY A 42 5.41 -12.88 0.45
CA GLY A 42 5.55 -13.88 1.52
C GLY A 42 5.69 -13.30 2.93
N ALA A 43 5.87 -11.99 3.08
CA ALA A 43 5.80 -11.30 4.38
C ALA A 43 4.35 -10.96 4.79
N LEU A 44 3.37 -11.24 3.92
CA LEU A 44 1.96 -11.00 4.15
C LEU A 44 1.18 -12.32 4.21
N PRO A 45 0.16 -12.42 5.08
CA PRO A 45 -0.86 -13.46 5.00
C PRO A 45 -1.52 -13.50 3.63
N GLU A 46 -1.94 -14.70 3.18
CA GLU A 46 -2.49 -14.92 1.83
C GLU A 46 -3.62 -13.95 1.47
N ALA A 47 -4.49 -13.62 2.43
CA ALA A 47 -5.60 -12.69 2.25
C ALA A 47 -5.16 -11.27 1.83
N LEU A 48 -3.94 -10.84 2.18
CA LEU A 48 -3.40 -9.52 1.86
C LEU A 48 -2.50 -9.52 0.61
N GLN A 49 -2.11 -10.69 0.11
CA GLN A 49 -1.27 -10.78 -1.08
C GLN A 49 -2.02 -10.31 -2.33
N CYS A 50 -3.28 -10.72 -2.51
CA CYS A 50 -4.09 -10.29 -3.66
C CYS A 50 -4.32 -8.76 -3.68
N PRO A 51 -4.75 -8.12 -2.57
CA PRO A 51 -4.79 -6.66 -2.47
C PRO A 51 -3.47 -5.97 -2.81
N LEU A 52 -2.34 -6.50 -2.32
CA LEU A 52 -1.02 -5.97 -2.67
C LEU A 52 -0.80 -6.05 -4.19
N TYR A 53 -1.04 -7.21 -4.83
CA TYR A 53 -0.87 -7.39 -6.27
C TYR A 53 -1.74 -6.43 -7.10
N GLN A 54 -2.99 -6.21 -6.68
CA GLN A 54 -3.89 -5.25 -7.34
C GLN A 54 -3.33 -3.83 -7.27
N LEU A 55 -2.86 -3.40 -6.10
CA LEU A 55 -2.20 -2.09 -5.95
C LEU A 55 -0.97 -1.95 -6.84
N ARG A 56 -0.15 -3.00 -6.95
CA ARG A 56 1.03 -2.99 -7.82
C ARG A 56 0.68 -2.88 -9.30
N ALA A 57 -0.43 -3.50 -9.70
CA ALA A 57 -0.85 -3.56 -11.11
C ALA A 57 -1.06 -2.16 -11.72
N HIS A 58 -1.51 -1.19 -10.93
CA HIS A 58 -1.64 0.21 -11.35
C HIS A 58 -0.32 0.82 -11.86
N PHE A 59 0.82 0.31 -11.41
CA PHE A 59 2.15 0.84 -11.72
C PHE A 59 2.97 -0.06 -12.65
N SER A 60 2.77 -1.38 -12.58
CA SER A 60 3.64 -2.36 -13.26
C SER A 60 2.94 -3.27 -14.27
N ALA A 61 1.61 -3.23 -14.39
CA ALA A 61 0.91 -4.05 -15.38
C ALA A 61 1.26 -3.61 -16.82
N PRO A 62 1.16 -4.50 -17.83
CA PRO A 62 1.37 -4.13 -19.23
C PRO A 62 0.53 -2.94 -19.71
N GLN A 63 -0.66 -2.79 -19.16
CA GLN A 63 -1.60 -1.70 -19.43
C GLN A 63 -1.44 -0.48 -18.50
N ALA A 64 -0.45 -0.47 -17.60
CA ALA A 64 -0.23 0.64 -16.68
C ALA A 64 0.15 1.91 -17.46
N ARG A 65 -0.59 2.99 -17.19
CA ARG A 65 -0.38 4.31 -17.80
C ARG A 65 0.37 5.20 -16.81
N PRO A 66 1.21 6.15 -17.26
CA PRO A 66 1.85 7.10 -16.35
C PRO A 66 0.81 7.90 -15.55
N LEU A 67 1.00 8.06 -14.23
CA LEU A 67 0.08 8.82 -13.36
C LEU A 67 -0.24 10.25 -13.84
N ALA A 68 0.66 10.85 -14.63
CA ALA A 68 0.43 12.18 -15.23
C ALA A 68 -0.72 12.19 -16.24
N ALA A 69 -1.06 11.04 -16.82
CA ALA A 69 -2.16 10.87 -17.77
C ALA A 69 -3.47 10.41 -17.10
N TRP A 70 -3.47 10.24 -15.78
CA TRP A 70 -4.65 9.77 -15.05
C TRP A 70 -5.55 10.96 -14.71
N PRO A 71 -6.87 10.85 -14.93
CA PRO A 71 -7.83 11.81 -14.44
C PRO A 71 -7.89 11.78 -12.90
N ASP A 72 -8.36 12.87 -12.29
CA ASP A 72 -8.35 13.00 -10.83
C ASP A 72 -9.23 11.94 -10.17
N GLU A 73 -10.30 11.50 -10.82
CA GLU A 73 -11.16 10.41 -10.33
C GLU A 73 -10.39 9.09 -10.18
N GLU A 74 -9.58 8.71 -11.17
CA GLU A 74 -8.75 7.50 -11.09
C GLU A 74 -7.69 7.64 -9.99
N ILE A 75 -7.15 8.86 -9.77
CA ILE A 75 -6.23 9.13 -8.66
C ILE A 75 -6.95 8.96 -7.31
N GLN A 76 -8.20 9.44 -7.17
CA GLN A 76 -8.99 9.26 -5.96
C GLN A 76 -9.31 7.79 -5.68
N GLU A 77 -9.65 7.01 -6.72
CA GLU A 77 -9.87 5.56 -6.55
C GLU A 77 -8.60 4.84 -6.09
N LEU A 78 -7.44 5.15 -6.68
CA LEU A 78 -6.16 4.61 -6.23
C LEU A 78 -5.87 4.95 -4.75
N LEU A 79 -6.17 6.18 -4.31
CA LEU A 79 -6.02 6.54 -2.89
C LEU A 79 -6.94 5.72 -1.98
N LYS A 80 -8.19 5.48 -2.39
CA LYS A 80 -9.12 4.64 -1.64
C LYS A 80 -8.61 3.20 -1.53
N GLU A 81 -8.07 2.65 -2.61
CA GLU A 81 -7.46 1.31 -2.60
C GLU A 81 -6.26 1.24 -1.66
N ILE A 82 -5.37 2.25 -1.68
CA ILE A 82 -4.21 2.33 -0.77
C ILE A 82 -4.67 2.35 0.69
N LEU A 83 -5.65 3.19 1.01
CA LEU A 83 -6.20 3.28 2.36
C LEU A 83 -6.93 2.00 2.78
N GLY A 84 -7.65 1.36 1.86
CA GLY A 84 -8.30 0.07 2.07
C GLY A 84 -7.31 -1.02 2.41
N PHE A 85 -6.20 -1.11 1.66
CA PHE A 85 -5.12 -2.05 1.94
C PHE A 85 -4.47 -1.79 3.30
N TYR A 86 -4.17 -0.53 3.62
CA TYR A 86 -3.62 -0.16 4.92
C TYR A 86 -4.55 -0.53 6.09
N HIS A 87 -5.85 -0.31 5.92
CA HIS A 87 -6.84 -0.72 6.92
C HIS A 87 -6.83 -2.24 7.13
N GLN A 88 -6.87 -3.04 6.06
CA GLN A 88 -6.81 -4.50 6.14
C GLN A 88 -5.52 -5.00 6.79
N LEU A 89 -4.37 -4.39 6.45
CA LEU A 89 -3.09 -4.70 7.05
C LEU A 89 -3.07 -4.40 8.56
N SER A 90 -3.60 -3.25 8.96
CA SER A 90 -3.71 -2.85 10.37
C SER A 90 -4.60 -3.82 11.16
N GLU A 91 -5.74 -4.21 10.60
CA GLU A 91 -6.63 -5.19 11.23
C GLU A 91 -5.94 -6.54 11.40
N GLN A 92 -5.18 -6.98 10.40
CA GLN A 92 -4.48 -8.26 10.45
C GLN A 92 -3.41 -8.27 11.54
N VAL A 93 -2.56 -7.23 11.61
CA VAL A 93 -1.56 -7.07 12.68
C VAL A 93 -2.24 -7.04 14.05
N PHE A 94 -3.37 -6.33 14.18
CA PHE A 94 -4.12 -6.29 15.43
C PHE A 94 -4.65 -7.67 15.85
N ARG A 95 -5.23 -8.45 14.92
CA ARG A 95 -5.71 -9.82 15.19
C ARG A 95 -4.57 -10.75 15.61
N GLU A 96 -3.40 -10.67 14.97
CA GLU A 96 -2.24 -11.48 15.33
C GLU A 96 -1.67 -11.09 16.71
N SER A 97 -1.63 -9.79 17.02
CA SER A 97 -1.19 -9.30 18.33
C SER A 97 -2.09 -9.75 19.48
N THR A 98 -3.40 -9.85 19.25
CA THR A 98 -4.40 -10.27 20.25
C THR A 98 -4.54 -11.80 20.34
N GLY A 99 -4.33 -12.51 19.23
CA GLY A 99 -4.28 -13.97 19.17
C GLY A 99 -3.09 -14.56 19.93
N ASN A 100 -1.94 -13.88 19.92
CA ASN A 100 -0.73 -14.30 20.64
C ASN A 100 -0.77 -14.05 22.17
N VAL A 101 -1.86 -13.48 22.70
CA VAL A 101 -2.05 -13.22 24.15
C VAL A 101 -2.92 -14.31 24.82
N ARG A 102 -3.38 -15.32 24.07
CA ARG A 102 -4.09 -16.50 24.59
C ARG A 102 -3.21 -17.74 24.57
#